data_AF-A0A853LTB8-F1
#
_entry.id   AF-A0A853LTB8-F1
#
_cell.length_a   1.000
_cell.length_b   1.000
_cell.length_c   1.000
_cell.angle_alpha   90.00
_cell.angle_beta   90.00
_cell.angle_gamma   90.00
#
_symmetry.space_group_name_H-M   'P 1'
#
loop_
_entity.id
_entity.type
_entity.pdbx_description
1 polymer ?
#
loop_
_entity_poly.entity_id
_entity_poly.type
_entity_poly.pdbx_seq_one_letter_code
_entity_poly.pdbx_strand_id
1 'polypeptide(L)'
;MPTQASAGLQLSAHRFWLRRLECALLGEAAGRARARFTALAVGAALTAMAVAGCALLGWLRPQVTLDRARLVLDRNSGALFVRVDDTWHPVLNLASARLIAGAPVDPQPVRPSDLARAKLGAPLGIPGAPQYLGAPLAAADLVWSVCDGDGATTVVVGRPAEHSVRRLPAGQAILAAPAPGSPAYLLYDGRRAVVNLDDAAVVRALRLEGRVPRRAVELLECVALAALVPLTGWICGA
;
A
#
# COMPACT_ATOMS: atom_id res chain seq x y z
N MET A 1 -50.52 -50.56 47.86
CA MET A 1 -50.98 -49.46 46.98
C MET A 1 -49.80 -49.01 46.10
N PRO A 2 -49.63 -49.55 44.89
CA PRO A 2 -48.58 -49.07 43.99
C PRO A 2 -48.98 -47.69 43.43
N THR A 3 -48.03 -46.77 43.38
CA THR A 3 -48.25 -45.37 42.97
C THR A 3 -48.48 -45.29 41.46
N GLN A 4 -49.45 -44.48 41.02
CA GLN A 4 -49.85 -44.32 39.61
C GLN A 4 -48.69 -43.95 38.66
N ALA A 5 -47.58 -43.43 39.20
CA ALA A 5 -46.35 -43.17 38.46
C ALA A 5 -45.72 -44.45 37.83
N SER A 6 -45.88 -45.61 38.48
CA SER A 6 -45.31 -46.87 38.00
C SER A 6 -46.02 -47.44 36.76
N ALA A 7 -47.34 -47.24 36.64
CA ALA A 7 -48.14 -47.76 35.54
C ALA A 7 -47.83 -47.05 34.20
N GLY A 8 -47.62 -45.73 34.23
CA GLY A 8 -47.22 -44.97 33.03
C GLY A 8 -45.83 -45.36 32.51
N LEU A 9 -44.89 -45.62 33.43
CA LEU A 9 -43.55 -46.12 33.12
C LEU A 9 -43.57 -47.53 32.54
N GLN A 10 -44.45 -48.41 33.03
CA GLN A 10 -44.61 -49.76 32.48
C GLN A 10 -45.21 -49.76 31.08
N LEU A 11 -46.22 -48.93 30.82
CA LEU A 11 -46.84 -48.82 29.49
C LEU A 11 -45.87 -48.22 28.46
N SER A 12 -45.09 -47.20 28.83
CA SER A 12 -44.08 -46.63 27.94
C SER A 12 -42.95 -47.61 27.66
N ALA A 13 -42.48 -48.35 28.68
CA ALA A 13 -41.49 -49.41 28.53
C ALA A 13 -42.00 -50.53 27.61
N HIS A 14 -43.26 -50.95 27.76
CA HIS A 14 -43.86 -51.99 26.92
C HIS A 14 -44.00 -51.55 25.46
N ARG A 15 -44.46 -50.31 25.21
CA ARG A 15 -44.56 -49.74 23.85
C ARG A 15 -43.18 -49.57 23.20
N PHE A 16 -42.17 -49.20 23.97
CA PHE A 16 -40.79 -49.13 23.47
C PHE A 16 -40.27 -50.52 23.07
N TRP A 17 -40.54 -51.55 23.87
CA TRP A 17 -40.15 -52.93 23.58
C TRP A 17 -40.82 -53.48 22.32
N LEU A 18 -42.13 -53.27 22.16
CA LEU A 18 -42.88 -53.70 20.97
C LEU A 18 -42.34 -53.04 19.70
N ARG A 19 -42.12 -51.72 19.72
CA ARG A 19 -41.53 -51.00 18.57
C ARG A 19 -40.14 -51.51 18.20
N ARG A 20 -39.34 -51.92 19.18
CA ARG A 20 -37.99 -52.46 18.94
C ARG A 20 -38.04 -53.85 18.32
N LEU A 21 -39.02 -54.69 18.70
CA LEU A 21 -39.29 -55.98 18.08
C LEU A 21 -39.80 -55.82 16.64
N GLU A 22 -40.73 -54.90 16.40
CA GLU A 22 -41.22 -54.56 15.05
C GLU A 22 -40.08 -54.09 14.14
N CYS A 23 -39.23 -53.17 14.64
CA CYS A 23 -38.06 -52.69 13.89
C CYS A 23 -37.01 -53.78 13.62
N ALA A 24 -36.90 -54.80 14.48
CA ALA A 24 -36.00 -55.93 14.30
C ALA A 24 -36.54 -56.93 13.27
N LEU A 25 -37.85 -57.22 13.31
CA LEU A 25 -38.53 -58.11 12.36
C LEU A 25 -38.61 -57.52 10.94
N LEU A 26 -38.84 -56.21 10.83
CA LEU A 26 -38.88 -55.50 9.54
C LEU A 26 -37.49 -55.15 9.00
N GLY A 27 -36.42 -55.43 9.75
CA GLY A 27 -35.04 -55.13 9.35
C GLY A 27 -34.70 -53.64 9.22
N GLU A 28 -35.63 -52.73 9.55
CA GLU A 28 -35.44 -51.29 9.38
C GLU A 28 -34.28 -50.72 10.20
N ALA A 29 -34.04 -51.27 11.39
CA ALA A 29 -32.90 -50.85 12.22
C ALA A 29 -31.57 -51.16 11.52
N ALA A 30 -31.47 -52.32 10.86
CA ALA A 30 -30.33 -52.71 10.06
C ALA A 30 -30.22 -51.87 8.78
N GLY A 31 -31.35 -51.57 8.11
CA GLY A 31 -31.40 -50.69 6.95
C GLY A 31 -30.95 -49.25 7.25
N ARG A 32 -31.46 -48.66 8.35
CA ARG A 32 -31.04 -47.33 8.85
C ARG A 32 -29.58 -47.31 9.28
N ALA A 33 -29.10 -48.35 9.96
CA ALA A 33 -27.69 -48.48 10.30
C ALA A 33 -26.82 -48.54 9.04
N ARG A 34 -27.21 -49.36 8.04
CA ARG A 34 -26.48 -49.51 6.79
C ARG A 34 -26.47 -48.22 5.97
N ALA A 35 -27.58 -47.48 5.90
CA ALA A 35 -27.66 -46.17 5.25
C ALA A 35 -26.78 -45.11 5.93
N ARG A 36 -26.69 -45.14 7.27
CA ARG A 36 -25.77 -44.27 8.02
C ARG A 36 -24.31 -44.64 7.75
N PHE A 37 -23.97 -45.92 7.73
CA PHE A 37 -22.62 -46.38 7.42
C PHE A 37 -22.23 -46.08 5.96
N THR A 38 -23.14 -46.22 4.99
CA THR A 38 -22.86 -45.87 3.59
C THR A 38 -22.70 -44.36 3.41
N ALA A 39 -23.52 -43.54 4.06
CA ALA A 39 -23.36 -42.08 4.04
C ALA A 39 -22.01 -41.65 4.64
N LEU A 40 -21.61 -42.24 5.77
CA LEU A 40 -20.30 -42.01 6.37
C LEU A 40 -19.15 -42.50 5.47
N ALA A 41 -19.29 -43.66 4.83
CA ALA A 41 -18.28 -44.19 3.92
C ALA A 41 -18.11 -43.32 2.67
N VAL A 42 -19.21 -42.83 2.08
CA VAL A 42 -19.17 -41.91 0.94
C VAL A 42 -18.55 -40.57 1.34
N GLY A 43 -18.94 -40.02 2.50
CA GLY A 43 -18.33 -38.80 3.04
C GLY A 43 -16.83 -38.97 3.26
N ALA A 44 -16.40 -40.08 3.85
CA ALA A 44 -14.99 -40.40 4.07
C ALA A 44 -14.21 -40.59 2.75
N ALA A 45 -14.82 -41.21 1.74
CA ALA A 45 -14.21 -41.36 0.42
C ALA A 45 -14.02 -40.00 -0.28
N LEU A 46 -15.03 -39.12 -0.21
CA LEU A 46 -14.96 -37.79 -0.79
C LEU A 46 -13.91 -36.91 -0.08
N THR A 47 -13.83 -36.95 1.25
CA THR A 47 -12.80 -36.21 1.99
C THR A 47 -11.40 -36.75 1.72
N ALA A 48 -11.24 -38.08 1.63
CA ALA A 48 -9.97 -38.68 1.24
C ALA A 48 -9.54 -38.24 -0.17
N MET A 49 -10.47 -38.21 -1.13
CA MET A 49 -10.19 -37.75 -2.48
C MET A 49 -9.84 -36.25 -2.53
N ALA A 50 -10.52 -35.42 -1.76
CA ALA A 50 -10.20 -33.99 -1.65
C ALA A 50 -8.81 -33.77 -1.03
N VAL A 51 -8.47 -34.49 0.04
CA VAL A 51 -7.13 -34.43 0.67
C VAL A 51 -6.05 -34.91 -0.31
N ALA A 52 -6.29 -35.99 -1.02
CA ALA A 52 -5.38 -36.49 -2.05
C ALA A 52 -5.19 -35.47 -3.18
N GLY A 53 -6.26 -34.82 -3.64
CA GLY A 53 -6.21 -33.75 -4.64
C GLY A 53 -5.40 -32.54 -4.16
N CYS A 54 -5.62 -32.09 -2.92
CA CYS A 54 -4.84 -31.01 -2.32
C CYS A 54 -3.37 -31.38 -2.14
N ALA A 55 -3.07 -32.62 -1.72
CA ALA A 55 -1.70 -33.11 -1.59
C ALA A 55 -0.98 -33.17 -2.94
N LEU A 56 -1.67 -33.66 -3.98
CA LEU A 56 -1.16 -33.71 -5.34
C LEU A 56 -0.88 -32.29 -5.88
N LEU A 57 -1.83 -31.37 -5.72
CA LEU A 57 -1.64 -29.95 -6.09
C LEU A 57 -0.46 -29.30 -5.34
N GLY A 58 -0.29 -29.64 -4.07
CA GLY A 58 0.86 -29.19 -3.27
C GLY A 58 2.20 -29.73 -3.78
N TRP A 59 2.21 -30.97 -4.26
CA TRP A 59 3.41 -31.61 -4.81
C TRP A 59 3.78 -31.11 -6.21
N LEU A 60 2.79 -30.81 -7.06
CA LEU A 60 3.00 -30.22 -8.39
C LEU A 60 3.42 -28.74 -8.35
N ARG A 61 3.39 -28.07 -7.19
CA ARG A 61 3.84 -26.67 -7.08
C ARG A 61 5.32 -26.58 -7.50
N PRO A 62 5.64 -25.87 -8.60
CA PRO A 62 6.99 -25.77 -9.10
C PRO A 62 7.90 -25.19 -8.01
N GLN A 63 8.90 -25.96 -7.61
CA GLN A 63 9.94 -25.45 -6.71
C GLN A 63 10.84 -24.55 -7.55
N VAL A 64 10.88 -23.27 -7.19
CA VAL A 64 11.82 -22.33 -7.80
C VAL A 64 13.23 -22.84 -7.53
N THR A 65 13.91 -23.27 -8.58
CA THR A 65 15.32 -23.67 -8.52
C THR A 65 16.18 -22.42 -8.47
N LEU A 66 17.13 -22.39 -7.53
CA LEU A 66 18.11 -21.31 -7.38
C LEU A 66 18.88 -21.02 -8.67
N ASP A 67 19.07 -22.02 -9.52
CA ASP A 67 19.91 -21.93 -10.71
C ASP A 67 19.50 -20.84 -11.72
N ARG A 68 18.19 -20.57 -11.85
CA ARG A 68 17.67 -19.55 -12.78
C ARG A 68 17.29 -18.23 -12.09
N ALA A 69 17.32 -18.19 -10.77
CA ALA A 69 16.91 -17.02 -10.01
C ALA A 69 18.09 -16.08 -9.81
N ARG A 70 17.87 -14.78 -10.03
CA ARG A 70 18.83 -13.72 -9.70
C ARG A 70 18.59 -13.10 -8.32
N LEU A 71 17.33 -13.17 -7.87
CA LEU A 71 16.88 -12.62 -6.60
C LEU A 71 15.88 -13.58 -5.96
N VAL A 72 16.13 -13.93 -4.71
CA VAL A 72 15.28 -14.85 -3.94
C VAL A 72 14.97 -14.30 -2.56
N LEU A 73 13.83 -14.76 -2.03
CA LEU A 73 13.35 -14.47 -0.69
C LEU A 73 13.29 -15.78 0.09
N ASP A 74 13.92 -15.84 1.25
CA ASP A 74 13.68 -16.94 2.17
C ASP A 74 12.25 -16.85 2.71
N ARG A 75 11.44 -17.88 2.45
CA ARG A 75 10.04 -17.95 2.91
C ARG A 75 9.89 -17.92 4.42
N ASN A 76 10.89 -18.36 5.18
CA ASN A 76 10.77 -18.44 6.63
C ASN A 76 11.18 -17.13 7.31
N SER A 77 12.34 -16.59 6.96
CA SER A 77 12.88 -15.38 7.59
C SER A 77 12.45 -14.08 6.90
N GLY A 78 12.02 -14.14 5.64
CA GLY A 78 11.81 -12.96 4.82
C GLY A 78 13.11 -12.27 4.38
N ALA A 79 14.28 -12.89 4.60
CA ALA A 79 15.56 -12.35 4.16
C ALA A 79 15.70 -12.42 2.63
N LEU A 80 16.25 -11.36 2.05
CA LEU A 80 16.52 -11.25 0.61
C LEU A 80 17.94 -11.71 0.30
N PHE A 81 18.10 -12.44 -0.79
CA PHE A 81 19.40 -12.88 -1.29
C PHE A 81 19.52 -12.60 -2.78
N VAL A 82 20.65 -12.02 -3.19
CA VAL A 82 20.97 -11.76 -4.60
C VAL A 82 22.13 -12.65 -5.02
N ARG A 83 22.05 -13.17 -6.25
CA ARG A 83 23.14 -13.95 -6.84
C ARG A 83 24.13 -13.00 -7.52
N VAL A 84 25.38 -13.03 -7.08
CA VAL A 84 26.51 -12.39 -7.75
C VAL A 84 27.48 -13.50 -8.13
N ASP A 85 27.69 -13.66 -9.44
CA ASP A 85 28.39 -14.82 -10.01
C ASP A 85 27.76 -16.15 -9.55
N ASP A 86 28.48 -16.95 -8.77
CA ASP A 86 28.01 -18.22 -8.18
C ASP A 86 27.81 -18.15 -6.66
N THR A 87 27.80 -16.95 -6.07
CA THR A 87 27.64 -16.74 -4.63
C THR A 87 26.36 -15.98 -4.32
N TRP A 88 25.64 -16.42 -3.29
CA TRP A 88 24.45 -15.77 -2.79
C TRP A 88 24.78 -14.84 -1.65
N HIS A 89 24.44 -13.56 -1.82
CA HIS A 89 24.71 -12.52 -0.84
C HIS A 89 23.41 -12.09 -0.17
N PRO A 90 23.32 -12.11 1.17
CA PRO A 90 22.18 -11.54 1.87
C PRO A 90 22.13 -10.02 1.62
N VAL A 91 20.95 -9.48 1.36
CA VAL A 91 20.76 -8.07 1.02
C VAL A 91 19.88 -7.37 2.03
N LEU A 92 20.28 -6.18 2.45
CA LEU A 92 19.56 -5.39 3.44
C LEU A 92 18.18 -4.92 2.94
N ASN A 93 18.05 -4.59 1.65
CA ASN A 93 16.87 -3.93 1.09
C ASN A 93 16.55 -4.40 -0.34
N LEU A 94 15.26 -4.38 -0.71
CA LEU A 94 14.81 -4.72 -2.07
C LEU A 94 15.40 -3.78 -3.14
N ALA A 95 15.51 -2.48 -2.83
CA ALA A 95 16.12 -1.51 -3.74
C ALA A 95 17.57 -1.88 -4.06
N SER A 96 18.36 -2.21 -3.04
CA SER A 96 19.75 -2.65 -3.23
C SER A 96 19.83 -3.95 -4.00
N ALA A 97 18.92 -4.90 -3.75
CA ALA A 97 18.91 -6.17 -4.46
C ALA A 97 18.63 -5.99 -5.97
N ARG A 98 17.68 -5.12 -6.34
CA ARG A 98 17.40 -4.79 -7.74
C ARG A 98 18.53 -4.03 -8.42
N LEU A 99 19.21 -3.14 -7.69
CA LEU A 99 20.41 -2.44 -8.19
C LEU A 99 21.54 -3.42 -8.49
N ILE A 100 21.83 -4.36 -7.58
CA ILE A 100 22.85 -5.39 -7.78
C ILE A 100 22.46 -6.35 -8.91
N ALA A 101 21.18 -6.71 -9.01
CA ALA A 101 20.68 -7.56 -10.09
C ALA A 101 20.62 -6.86 -11.46
N GLY A 102 20.75 -5.52 -11.50
CA GLY A 102 20.68 -4.71 -12.71
C GLY A 102 19.31 -4.70 -13.40
N ALA A 103 18.25 -5.16 -12.73
CA ALA A 103 16.92 -5.29 -13.31
C ALA A 103 15.83 -5.23 -12.23
N PRO A 104 14.62 -4.78 -12.57
CA PRO A 104 13.48 -4.71 -11.65
C PRO A 104 12.83 -6.09 -11.44
N VAL A 105 13.64 -7.07 -11.01
CA VAL A 105 13.19 -8.45 -10.77
C VAL A 105 12.50 -8.53 -9.43
N ASP A 106 11.41 -9.30 -9.37
CA ASP A 106 10.73 -9.63 -8.12
C ASP A 106 11.35 -10.86 -7.46
N PRO A 107 11.49 -10.85 -6.12
CA PRO A 107 12.14 -11.92 -5.41
C PRO A 107 11.29 -13.19 -5.45
N GLN A 108 11.91 -14.31 -5.82
CA GLN A 108 11.21 -15.59 -5.83
C GLN A 108 11.31 -16.29 -4.48
N PRO A 109 10.19 -16.77 -3.91
CA PRO A 109 10.21 -17.43 -2.61
C PRO A 109 10.86 -18.81 -2.69
N VAL A 110 11.90 -19.04 -1.88
CA VAL A 110 12.66 -20.29 -1.80
C VAL A 110 12.62 -20.86 -0.38
N ARG A 111 12.96 -22.15 -0.23
CA ARG A 111 13.05 -22.77 1.09
C ARG A 111 14.44 -22.49 1.69
N PRO A 112 14.55 -22.35 3.02
CA PRO A 112 15.85 -22.15 3.67
C PRO A 112 16.80 -23.33 3.43
N SER A 113 16.28 -24.56 3.24
CA SER A 113 17.08 -25.75 2.89
C SER A 113 17.81 -25.63 1.55
N ASP A 114 17.26 -24.86 0.62
CA ASP A 114 17.87 -24.66 -0.69
C ASP A 114 19.03 -23.65 -0.59
N LEU A 115 18.82 -22.57 0.18
CA LEU A 115 19.85 -21.57 0.47
C LEU A 115 21.01 -22.12 1.30
N ALA A 116 20.73 -23.03 2.25
CA ALA A 116 21.75 -23.68 3.06
C ALA A 116 22.73 -24.54 2.24
N ARG A 117 22.31 -24.99 1.05
CA ARG A 117 23.17 -25.73 0.11
C ARG A 117 23.93 -24.82 -0.85
N ALA A 118 23.62 -23.53 -0.86
CA ALA A 118 24.24 -22.57 -1.74
C ALA A 118 25.47 -21.92 -1.08
N LYS A 119 26.41 -21.44 -1.90
CA LYS A 119 27.56 -20.68 -1.41
C LYS A 119 27.09 -19.31 -0.93
N LEU A 120 27.22 -19.02 0.37
CA LEU A 120 26.86 -17.73 0.96
C LEU A 120 28.06 -16.78 1.01
N GLY A 121 27.83 -15.52 0.68
CA GLY A 121 28.80 -14.44 0.73
C GLY A 121 28.50 -13.41 1.82
N ALA A 122 29.30 -12.34 1.86
CA ALA A 122 29.10 -11.22 2.77
C ALA A 122 27.77 -10.49 2.49
N PRO A 123 27.16 -9.86 3.51
CA PRO A 123 25.97 -9.05 3.32
C PRO A 123 26.25 -7.83 2.45
N LEU A 124 25.34 -7.54 1.53
CA LEU A 124 25.41 -6.41 0.60
C LEU A 124 24.23 -5.47 0.80
N GLY A 125 24.39 -4.23 0.36
CA GLY A 125 23.32 -3.26 0.25
C GLY A 125 23.62 -1.91 0.90
N ILE A 126 22.73 -0.97 0.65
CA ILE A 126 22.84 0.41 1.12
C ILE A 126 21.98 0.54 2.39
N PRO A 127 22.56 0.89 3.55
CA PRO A 127 21.78 1.10 4.76
C PRO A 127 20.79 2.25 4.59
N GLY A 128 19.57 2.10 5.09
CA GLY A 128 18.50 3.11 4.98
C GLY A 128 17.80 3.18 3.61
N ALA A 129 18.20 2.36 2.63
CA ALA A 129 17.46 2.25 1.37
C ALA A 129 16.06 1.66 1.60
N PRO A 130 15.06 2.00 0.76
CA PRO A 130 13.70 1.50 0.93
C PRO A 130 13.61 -0.01 0.67
N GLN A 131 12.86 -0.67 1.55
CA GLN A 131 12.53 -2.10 1.48
C GLN A 131 11.28 -2.39 0.67
N TYR A 132 10.45 -1.38 0.43
CA TYR A 132 9.31 -1.44 -0.47
C TYR A 132 9.46 -0.40 -1.58
N LEU A 133 9.23 -0.83 -2.82
CA LEU A 133 9.18 0.03 -3.99
C LEU A 133 7.77 -0.05 -4.55
N GLY A 134 7.02 1.06 -4.43
CA GLY A 134 5.68 1.16 -5.00
C GLY A 134 5.70 1.21 -6.52
N ALA A 135 4.51 1.14 -7.12
CA ALA A 135 4.37 1.38 -8.55
C ALA A 135 4.72 2.85 -8.87
N PRO A 136 5.42 3.11 -10.00
CA PRO A 136 5.61 4.47 -10.48
C PRO A 136 4.25 5.15 -10.72
N LEU A 137 4.17 6.44 -10.43
CA LEU A 137 2.98 7.22 -10.78
C LEU A 137 2.85 7.31 -12.31
N ALA A 138 1.63 7.24 -12.81
CA ALA A 138 1.35 7.50 -14.21
C ALA A 138 1.70 8.96 -14.55
N ALA A 139 2.10 9.23 -15.80
CA ALA A 139 2.45 10.58 -16.24
C ALA A 139 1.33 11.61 -15.99
N ALA A 140 0.07 11.18 -16.10
CA ALA A 140 -1.10 12.03 -15.84
C ALA A 140 -1.26 12.44 -14.37
N ASP A 141 -0.60 11.72 -13.45
CA ASP A 141 -0.68 11.93 -12.00
C ASP A 141 0.64 12.46 -11.41
N LEU A 142 1.70 12.56 -12.22
CA LEU A 142 2.99 13.17 -11.87
C LEU A 142 2.89 14.70 -11.83
N VAL A 143 2.11 15.22 -10.90
CA VAL A 143 1.99 16.65 -10.60
C VAL A 143 2.84 16.97 -9.39
N TRP A 144 3.71 17.96 -9.50
CA TRP A 144 4.50 18.47 -8.39
C TRP A 144 3.87 19.76 -7.87
N SER A 145 3.62 19.83 -6.58
CA SER A 145 3.10 21.03 -5.91
C SER A 145 3.98 21.35 -4.71
N VAL A 146 4.31 22.63 -4.54
CA VAL A 146 5.00 23.14 -3.35
C VAL A 146 4.00 23.97 -2.56
N CYS A 147 3.77 23.58 -1.32
CA CYS A 147 2.80 24.20 -0.42
C CYS A 147 3.54 24.83 0.75
N ASP A 148 3.24 26.09 1.03
CA ASP A 148 3.81 26.84 2.14
C ASP A 148 2.70 27.21 3.14
N GLY A 149 2.86 26.81 4.40
CA GLY A 149 1.85 26.99 5.45
C GLY A 149 2.42 26.72 6.84
N ASP A 150 1.89 27.39 7.86
CA ASP A 150 2.22 27.18 9.28
C ASP A 150 3.73 27.16 9.60
N GLY A 151 4.53 27.92 8.84
CA GLY A 151 5.98 28.03 9.03
C GLY A 151 6.81 26.89 8.44
N ALA A 152 6.19 25.98 7.68
CA ALA A 152 6.87 24.92 6.96
C ALA A 152 6.54 24.97 5.46
N THR A 153 7.53 24.65 4.64
CA THR A 153 7.34 24.38 3.22
C THR A 153 7.27 22.87 3.02
N THR A 154 6.32 22.41 2.22
CA THR A 154 6.08 20.99 1.94
C THR A 154 6.00 20.76 0.45
N VAL A 155 6.54 19.63 0.01
CA VAL A 155 6.46 19.20 -1.40
C VAL A 155 5.49 18.03 -1.48
N VAL A 156 4.49 18.16 -2.34
CA VAL A 156 3.48 17.14 -2.60
C VAL A 156 3.65 16.67 -4.04
N VAL A 157 3.82 15.35 -4.20
CA VAL A 157 3.89 14.69 -5.50
C VAL A 157 2.62 13.87 -5.68
N GLY A 158 1.88 14.17 -6.74
CA GLY A 158 0.56 13.61 -7.00
C GLY A 158 -0.48 14.69 -7.26
N ARG A 159 -1.59 14.32 -7.91
CA ARG A 159 -2.72 15.24 -8.10
C ARG A 159 -3.35 15.56 -6.72
N PRO A 160 -3.39 16.83 -6.29
CA PRO A 160 -4.06 17.19 -5.05
C PRO A 160 -5.57 16.94 -5.17
N ALA A 161 -6.21 16.58 -4.06
CA ALA A 161 -7.66 16.41 -4.04
C ALA A 161 -8.34 17.73 -4.46
N GLU A 162 -9.31 17.69 -5.38
CA GLU A 162 -9.90 18.89 -6.01
C GLU A 162 -10.42 19.92 -5.01
N HIS A 163 -10.81 19.49 -3.80
CA HIS A 163 -11.37 20.33 -2.75
C HIS A 163 -10.32 20.91 -1.79
N SER A 164 -9.05 20.52 -1.94
CA SER A 164 -7.96 20.93 -1.03
C SER A 164 -7.16 22.13 -1.54
N VAL A 165 -7.30 22.50 -2.82
CA VAL A 165 -6.53 23.59 -3.44
C VAL A 165 -7.47 24.52 -4.20
N ARG A 166 -7.44 25.81 -3.85
CA ARG A 166 -8.16 26.86 -4.58
C ARG A 166 -7.16 27.71 -5.34
N ARG A 167 -7.39 27.87 -6.65
CA ARG A 167 -6.64 28.83 -7.47
C ARG A 167 -6.90 30.24 -6.95
N LEU A 168 -5.84 31.04 -6.81
CA LEU A 168 -5.95 32.46 -6.49
C LEU A 168 -6.75 33.17 -7.60
N PRO A 169 -7.88 33.81 -7.31
CA PRO A 169 -8.67 34.53 -8.30
C PRO A 169 -7.88 35.69 -8.93
N ALA A 170 -8.19 36.01 -10.19
CA ALA A 170 -7.64 37.19 -10.85
C ALA A 170 -7.92 38.46 -10.03
N GLY A 171 -6.89 39.31 -9.89
CA GLY A 171 -6.97 40.53 -9.06
C GLY A 171 -6.78 40.32 -7.56
N GLN A 172 -6.55 39.08 -7.10
CA GLN A 172 -6.06 38.80 -5.74
C GLN A 172 -4.56 38.53 -5.75
N ALA A 173 -3.90 38.92 -4.67
CA ALA A 173 -2.47 38.73 -4.52
C ALA A 173 -2.11 38.37 -3.08
N ILE A 174 -1.01 37.63 -2.93
CA ILE A 174 -0.47 37.26 -1.62
C ILE A 174 0.84 38.03 -1.41
N LEU A 175 0.93 38.75 -0.29
CA LEU A 175 2.16 39.42 0.13
C LEU A 175 3.03 38.44 0.92
N ALA A 176 4.25 38.21 0.43
CA ALA A 176 5.20 37.27 1.02
C ALA A 176 6.60 37.91 1.15
N ALA A 177 7.36 37.49 2.15
CA ALA A 177 8.76 37.87 2.33
C ALA A 177 9.57 36.67 2.85
N PRO A 178 10.83 36.49 2.44
CA PRO A 178 11.69 35.43 2.97
C PRO A 178 11.94 35.58 4.49
N ALA A 179 12.15 36.82 4.93
CA ALA A 179 12.39 37.17 6.33
C ALA A 179 11.88 38.57 6.67
N PRO A 180 11.67 38.89 7.96
CA PRO A 180 11.41 40.27 8.39
C PRO A 180 12.54 41.19 7.90
N GLY A 181 12.19 42.34 7.31
CA GLY A 181 13.16 43.32 6.78
C GLY A 181 13.78 42.98 5.42
N SER A 182 13.42 41.85 4.81
CA SER A 182 13.78 41.52 3.42
C SER A 182 12.79 42.14 2.42
N PRO A 183 13.15 42.35 1.14
CA PRO A 183 12.23 42.88 0.15
C PRO A 183 10.97 42.01 0.08
N ALA A 184 9.81 42.66 0.14
CA ALA A 184 8.54 41.97 0.03
C ALA A 184 8.23 41.65 -1.44
N TYR A 185 7.53 40.55 -1.66
CA TYR A 185 7.10 40.08 -2.95
C TYR A 185 5.59 39.98 -2.98
N LEU A 186 5.00 40.43 -4.08
CA LEU A 186 3.61 40.23 -4.41
C LEU A 186 3.50 39.00 -5.32
N LEU A 187 2.77 37.97 -4.88
CA LEU A 187 2.47 36.76 -5.65
C LEU A 187 1.09 36.90 -6.29
N TYR A 188 1.04 36.92 -7.62
CA TYR A 188 -0.19 37.08 -8.41
C TYR A 188 -0.03 36.43 -9.78
N ASP A 189 -1.11 35.87 -10.34
CA ASP A 189 -1.15 35.26 -11.68
C ASP A 189 0.07 34.36 -12.04
N GLY A 190 0.55 33.59 -11.06
CA GLY A 190 1.70 32.69 -11.23
C GLY A 190 3.06 33.39 -11.33
N ARG A 191 3.15 34.67 -10.97
CA ARG A 191 4.37 35.48 -10.97
C ARG A 191 4.62 36.07 -9.58
N ARG A 192 5.86 36.47 -9.32
CA ARG A 192 6.25 37.27 -8.15
C ARG A 192 6.79 38.64 -8.61
N ALA A 193 6.36 39.74 -8.01
CA ALA A 193 6.94 41.06 -8.24
C ALA A 193 7.50 41.64 -6.94
N VAL A 194 8.64 42.31 -7.00
CA VAL A 194 9.21 43.01 -5.85
C VAL A 194 8.34 44.22 -5.53
N VAL A 195 8.03 44.42 -4.25
CA VAL A 195 7.28 45.57 -3.75
C VAL A 195 8.08 46.23 -2.64
N ASN A 196 8.28 47.54 -2.77
CA ASN A 196 8.84 48.34 -1.69
C ASN A 196 7.70 48.74 -0.73
N LEU A 197 7.77 48.25 0.51
CA LEU A 197 6.79 48.59 1.56
C LEU A 197 7.07 49.94 2.24
N ASP A 198 8.24 50.54 2.00
CA ASP A 198 8.60 51.86 2.53
C ASP A 198 8.00 53.00 1.69
N ASP A 199 7.53 52.71 0.47
CA ASP A 199 6.89 53.68 -0.40
C ASP A 199 5.37 53.74 -0.14
N ALA A 200 4.94 54.82 0.52
CA ALA A 200 3.54 55.05 0.85
C ALA A 200 2.62 55.13 -0.38
N ALA A 201 3.11 55.60 -1.53
CA ALA A 201 2.32 55.64 -2.76
C ALA A 201 2.05 54.23 -3.29
N VAL A 202 3.06 53.36 -3.25
CA VAL A 202 2.93 51.94 -3.65
C VAL A 202 2.00 51.19 -2.70
N VAL A 203 2.18 51.35 -1.39
CA VAL A 203 1.34 50.70 -0.37
C VAL A 203 -0.12 51.11 -0.52
N ARG A 204 -0.39 52.39 -0.77
CA ARG A 204 -1.75 52.91 -0.95
C ARG A 204 -2.37 52.48 -2.28
N ALA A 205 -1.62 52.54 -3.38
CA ALA A 205 -2.08 52.13 -4.70
C ALA A 205 -2.41 50.64 -4.75
N LEU A 206 -1.61 49.79 -4.09
CA LEU A 206 -1.80 48.34 -4.01
C LEU A 206 -2.67 47.89 -2.82
N ARG A 207 -3.18 48.84 -2.01
CA ARG A 207 -4.02 48.56 -0.82
C ARG A 207 -3.37 47.59 0.18
N LEU A 208 -2.07 47.76 0.42
CA LEU A 208 -1.26 46.95 1.33
C LEU A 208 -1.20 47.52 2.76
N GLU A 209 -2.01 48.52 3.06
CA GLU A 209 -2.09 49.20 4.35
C GLU A 209 -2.41 48.18 5.47
N GLY A 210 -1.54 48.10 6.50
CA GLY A 210 -1.70 47.18 7.64
C GLY A 210 -1.52 45.70 7.31
N ARG A 211 -1.03 45.33 6.11
CA ARG A 211 -0.77 43.95 5.73
C ARG A 211 0.64 43.52 6.13
N VAL A 212 0.74 42.43 6.88
CA VAL A 212 2.02 41.82 7.25
C VAL A 212 2.39 40.75 6.20
N PRO A 213 3.59 40.80 5.60
CA PRO A 213 4.05 39.76 4.70
C PRO A 213 4.08 38.39 5.37
N ARG A 214 3.60 37.35 4.67
CA ARG A 214 3.78 35.97 5.12
C ARG A 214 5.21 35.53 4.87
N ARG A 215 5.77 34.75 5.80
CA ARG A 215 7.08 34.13 5.60
C ARG A 215 6.97 33.04 4.54
N ALA A 216 7.71 33.13 3.45
CA ALA A 216 7.75 32.10 2.41
C ALA A 216 9.13 32.11 1.73
N VAL A 217 10.07 31.31 2.24
CA VAL A 217 11.47 31.33 1.78
C VAL A 217 11.61 30.52 0.49
N GLU A 218 11.26 29.23 0.57
CA GLU A 218 11.49 28.26 -0.50
C GLU A 218 10.47 28.39 -1.64
N LEU A 219 9.23 28.77 -1.33
CA LEU A 219 8.17 28.99 -2.33
C LEU A 219 8.54 30.08 -3.35
N LEU A 220 9.30 31.10 -2.93
CA LEU A 220 9.67 32.21 -3.79
C LEU A 220 10.57 31.76 -4.96
N GLU A 221 11.40 30.73 -4.78
CA GLU A 221 12.25 30.20 -5.85
C GLU A 221 11.45 29.45 -6.92
N CYS A 222 10.32 28.85 -6.53
CA CYS A 222 9.45 28.12 -7.44
C CYS A 222 8.60 29.05 -8.33
N VAL A 223 8.39 30.31 -7.92
CA VAL A 223 7.54 31.26 -8.64
C VAL A 223 8.40 32.18 -9.52
N ALA A 224 8.09 32.23 -10.82
CA ALA A 224 8.80 33.07 -11.77
C ALA A 224 8.76 34.54 -11.36
N LEU A 225 9.92 35.19 -11.29
CA LEU A 225 10.00 36.63 -11.11
C LEU A 225 9.36 37.29 -12.32
N ALA A 226 8.37 38.14 -12.10
CA ALA A 226 7.90 39.09 -13.07
C ALA A 226 9.09 40.01 -13.39
N ALA A 227 9.83 39.67 -14.44
CA ALA A 227 10.71 40.64 -15.05
C ALA A 227 9.81 41.83 -15.42
N LEU A 228 10.07 42.98 -14.79
CA LEU A 228 9.64 44.25 -15.32
C LEU A 228 10.32 44.35 -16.69
N VAL A 229 9.64 43.88 -17.74
CA VAL A 229 10.04 44.15 -19.12
C VAL A 229 10.14 45.68 -19.23
N PRO A 230 11.26 46.22 -19.74
CA PRO A 230 11.53 47.63 -19.69
C PRO A 230 10.51 48.39 -20.53
N LEU A 231 10.18 49.59 -20.05
CA LEU A 231 9.58 50.65 -20.83
C LEU A 231 10.35 50.83 -22.15
N THR A 232 9.84 50.23 -23.22
CA THR A 232 10.14 50.56 -24.62
C THR A 232 8.78 50.43 -25.31
N GLY A 233 8.13 51.46 -25.83
CA GLY A 233 8.59 52.75 -26.31
C GLY A 233 7.95 52.94 -27.68
N TRP A 234 6.65 53.22 -27.74
CA TRP A 234 5.96 53.63 -28.98
C TRP A 234 4.86 54.64 -28.64
N ILE A 235 5.27 55.90 -28.47
CA ILE A 235 4.46 57.05 -28.89
C ILE A 235 5.26 57.71 -29.99
N CYS A 236 4.80 57.56 -31.23
CA CYS A 236 5.03 58.54 -32.28
C CYS A 236 3.75 58.59 -33.10
N GLY A 237 3.06 59.72 -32.98
CA GLY A 237 2.03 60.09 -33.92
C GLY A 237 2.63 60.42 -35.28
N ALA A 238 1.81 60.21 -36.29
CA ALA A 238 1.52 61.21 -37.31
C ALA A 238 0.00 61.39 -37.33
#